data_AF-I0GQR0-F1
#
_entry.id   AF-I0GQR0-F1
#
_cell.length_a   1.000
_cell.length_b   1.000
_cell.length_c   1.000
_cell.angle_alpha   90.00
_cell.angle_beta   90.00
_cell.angle_gamma   90.00
#
_symmetry.space_group_name_H-M   'P 1'
#
loop_
_entity.id
_entity.type
_entity.pdbx_description
1 polymer ?
#
loop_
_entity_poly.entity_id
_entity_poly.type
_entity_poly.pdbx_seq_one_letter_code
_entity_poly.pdbx_strand_id
1 'polypeptide(L)'
;MLGIDKHSMGNIVEKTGILQSAEKLGGWIVKKGLAKAIPLAGKLATQGGMLGKIGLGCTKFLGGAAGFMAGPLGPIVGEIVGQLVIYAATNALTQVAKKLNLISVDDKAEEIGYRLEVASQHNEWKCREDFATFGEYYDYLRQQVPDETIDPTKLHDDRLYYTAMGGNALRLGIAEHYHMDIPIDMLIEIGRCHLDGDSLQEIMERFSAEGYNLGKFREYLQGELKGIERSKVEQYIAESLMKVYPEYSPEQLTNKLREMRNASRDERFLESTIYKQVIESIREQNNTVDSLNS
;
A
#
# COMPACT_ATOMS: atom_id res chain seq x y z
N MET A 1 -2.12 7.97 -25.40
CA MET A 1 -1.89 6.64 -24.82
C MET A 1 -0.43 6.59 -24.40
N LEU A 2 -0.13 6.91 -23.15
CA LEU A 2 1.20 6.73 -22.58
C LEU A 2 1.11 5.47 -21.73
N GLY A 3 1.80 4.42 -22.18
CA GLY A 3 1.86 3.16 -21.49
C GLY A 3 2.72 3.35 -20.24
N ILE A 4 2.13 3.09 -19.09
CA ILE A 4 2.87 2.55 -17.96
C ILE A 4 3.70 1.39 -18.52
N ASP A 5 5.00 1.39 -18.24
CA ASP A 5 5.94 0.41 -18.76
C ASP A 5 5.42 -1.02 -18.53
N LYS A 6 5.25 -1.77 -19.63
CA LYS A 6 4.83 -3.18 -19.61
C LYS A 6 5.76 -4.04 -18.75
N HIS A 7 7.03 -3.65 -18.57
CA HIS A 7 7.99 -4.37 -17.73
C HIS A 7 7.78 -4.18 -16.22
N SER A 8 7.25 -3.04 -15.78
CA SER A 8 6.85 -2.84 -14.37
C SER A 8 5.56 -3.61 -14.05
N MET A 9 4.60 -3.60 -14.98
CA MET A 9 3.31 -4.30 -14.78
C MET A 9 3.45 -5.83 -14.77
N GLY A 10 4.23 -6.41 -15.69
CA GLY A 10 4.47 -7.85 -15.73
C GLY A 10 5.12 -8.38 -14.45
N ASN A 11 6.05 -7.62 -13.87
CA ASN A 11 6.71 -7.98 -12.61
C ASN A 11 5.76 -7.97 -11.41
N ILE A 12 4.83 -7.02 -11.32
CA ILE A 12 3.86 -6.97 -10.21
C ILE A 12 2.89 -8.16 -10.33
N VAL A 13 2.30 -8.37 -11.50
CA VAL A 13 1.27 -9.39 -11.73
C VAL A 13 1.81 -10.82 -11.50
N GLU A 14 3.06 -11.12 -11.90
CA GLU A 14 3.71 -12.41 -11.63
C GLU A 14 4.25 -12.53 -10.18
N LYS A 15 4.95 -11.51 -9.63
CA LYS A 15 5.62 -11.64 -8.32
C LYS A 15 4.68 -11.49 -7.13
N THR A 16 3.57 -10.77 -7.28
CA THR A 16 2.62 -10.53 -6.19
C THR A 16 1.50 -11.57 -6.14
N GLY A 17 1.53 -12.64 -6.94
CA GLY A 17 0.51 -13.71 -6.93
C GLY A 17 -0.94 -13.21 -7.04
N ILE A 18 -1.14 -12.00 -7.59
CA ILE A 18 -2.44 -11.36 -7.78
C ILE A 18 -3.31 -12.21 -8.71
N LEU A 19 -2.70 -12.84 -9.73
CA LEU A 19 -3.41 -13.74 -10.65
C LEU A 19 -3.86 -15.04 -9.97
N GLN A 20 -3.01 -15.68 -9.16
CA GLN A 20 -3.39 -16.89 -8.40
C GLN A 20 -4.50 -16.59 -7.37
N SER A 21 -4.51 -15.39 -6.79
CA SER A 21 -5.59 -14.94 -5.90
C SER A 21 -6.88 -14.63 -6.66
N ALA A 22 -6.76 -14.22 -7.93
CA ALA A 22 -7.89 -13.92 -8.82
C ALA A 22 -8.56 -15.18 -9.40
N GLU A 23 -7.92 -16.36 -9.37
CA GLU A 23 -8.58 -17.65 -9.68
C GLU A 23 -9.77 -17.94 -8.74
N LYS A 24 -9.84 -17.26 -7.58
CA LYS A 24 -11.00 -17.23 -6.70
C LYS A 24 -11.75 -15.90 -6.82
N LEU A 25 -12.34 -15.62 -7.99
CA LEU A 25 -13.35 -14.56 -8.16
C LEU A 25 -14.67 -14.78 -7.36
N GLY A 26 -14.66 -15.67 -6.36
CA GLY A 26 -15.65 -15.71 -5.29
C GLY A 26 -15.29 -14.66 -4.24
N GLY A 27 -16.10 -13.60 -4.15
CA GLY A 27 -15.84 -12.43 -3.31
C GLY A 27 -15.56 -12.73 -1.83
N TRP A 28 -15.21 -11.67 -1.08
CA TRP A 28 -14.94 -11.65 0.37
C TRP A 28 -13.45 -11.71 0.81
N ILE A 29 -12.43 -11.46 -0.02
CA ILE A 29 -11.02 -11.44 0.45
C ILE A 29 -10.75 -10.22 1.34
N VAL A 30 -11.08 -9.01 0.88
CA VAL A 30 -10.96 -7.76 1.68
C VAL A 30 -11.80 -7.88 2.95
N LYS A 31 -13.01 -8.42 2.86
CA LYS A 31 -13.89 -8.63 4.02
C LYS A 31 -13.37 -9.70 4.99
N LYS A 32 -12.80 -10.81 4.50
CA LYS A 32 -12.12 -11.84 5.31
C LYS A 32 -10.92 -11.22 6.03
N GLY A 33 -10.12 -10.43 5.32
CA GLY A 33 -9.01 -9.69 5.91
C GLY A 33 -9.48 -8.74 7.01
N LEU A 34 -10.55 -7.98 6.77
CA LEU A 34 -11.15 -7.10 7.77
C LEU A 34 -11.68 -7.87 9.00
N ALA A 35 -12.34 -9.00 8.78
CA ALA A 35 -12.84 -9.87 9.84
C ALA A 35 -11.72 -10.44 10.73
N LYS A 36 -10.50 -10.63 10.18
CA LYS A 36 -9.30 -10.99 10.95
C LYS A 36 -8.64 -9.80 11.64
N ALA A 37 -8.61 -8.65 10.97
CA ALA A 37 -7.99 -7.45 11.50
C ALA A 37 -8.71 -6.88 12.73
N ILE A 38 -10.05 -6.93 12.79
CA ILE A 38 -10.83 -6.34 13.89
C ILE A 38 -10.48 -7.00 15.25
N PRO A 39 -10.55 -8.34 15.42
CA PRO A 39 -10.16 -8.98 16.67
C PRO A 39 -8.70 -8.72 17.04
N LEU A 40 -7.78 -8.75 16.06
CA LEU A 40 -6.37 -8.48 16.34
C LEU A 40 -6.17 -7.03 16.78
N ALA A 41 -6.79 -6.05 16.13
CA ALA A 41 -6.73 -4.66 16.54
C ALA A 41 -7.23 -4.45 17.97
N GLY A 42 -8.30 -5.15 18.36
CA GLY A 42 -8.78 -5.18 19.74
C GLY A 42 -7.73 -5.70 20.71
N LYS A 43 -7.06 -6.81 20.39
CA LYS A 43 -5.97 -7.38 21.20
C LYS A 43 -4.77 -6.43 21.29
N LEU A 44 -4.29 -5.95 20.15
CA LEU A 44 -3.13 -5.07 20.06
C LEU A 44 -3.37 -3.72 20.73
N ALA A 45 -4.61 -3.21 20.70
CA ALA A 45 -4.96 -1.98 21.42
C ALA A 45 -4.75 -2.12 22.93
N THR A 46 -4.90 -3.32 23.50
CA THR A 46 -4.63 -3.56 24.94
C THR A 46 -3.14 -3.57 25.29
N GLN A 47 -2.28 -3.89 24.32
CA GLN A 47 -0.82 -3.81 24.49
C GLN A 47 -0.30 -2.36 24.40
N GLY A 48 -1.07 -1.46 23.78
CA GLY A 48 -0.68 -0.06 23.60
C GLY A 48 0.45 0.13 22.59
N GLY A 49 1.06 1.31 22.60
CA GLY A 49 2.24 1.61 21.79
C GLY A 49 2.03 1.51 20.26
N MET A 50 3.10 1.21 19.55
CA MET A 50 3.14 1.08 18.10
C MET A 50 2.39 -0.14 17.60
N LEU A 51 2.40 -1.27 18.34
CA LEU A 51 1.61 -2.46 17.98
C LEU A 51 0.10 -2.15 17.95
N GLY A 52 -0.42 -1.41 18.91
CA GLY A 52 -1.81 -0.91 18.88
C GLY A 52 -2.10 -0.04 17.65
N LYS A 53 -1.17 0.86 17.27
CA LYS A 53 -1.29 1.68 16.04
C LYS A 53 -1.23 0.84 14.77
N ILE A 54 -0.43 -0.24 14.76
CA ILE A 54 -0.34 -1.18 13.63
C ILE A 54 -1.69 -1.90 13.43
N GLY A 55 -2.25 -2.46 14.50
CA GLY A 55 -3.54 -3.15 14.44
C GLY A 55 -4.69 -2.26 13.97
N LEU A 56 -4.86 -1.10 14.62
CA LEU A 56 -5.91 -0.13 14.25
C LEU A 56 -5.75 0.41 12.83
N GLY A 57 -4.51 0.70 12.42
CA GLY A 57 -4.26 1.18 11.07
C GLY A 57 -4.48 0.10 10.00
N CYS A 58 -4.18 -1.16 10.29
CA CYS A 58 -4.53 -2.30 9.41
C CYS A 58 -6.04 -2.37 9.16
N THR A 59 -6.86 -2.27 10.22
CA THR A 59 -8.32 -2.22 10.09
C THR A 59 -8.79 -1.03 9.24
N LYS A 60 -8.20 0.16 9.42
CA LYS A 60 -8.54 1.35 8.63
C LYS A 60 -8.13 1.21 7.16
N PHE A 61 -6.96 0.62 6.90
CA PHE A 61 -6.47 0.42 5.54
C PHE A 61 -7.36 -0.57 4.76
N LEU A 62 -7.66 -1.73 5.36
CA LEU A 62 -8.62 -2.70 4.81
C LEU A 62 -10.02 -2.12 4.69
N GLY A 63 -10.48 -1.33 5.67
CA GLY A 63 -11.77 -0.65 5.62
C GLY A 63 -11.86 0.38 4.50
N GLY A 64 -10.78 1.14 4.25
CA GLY A 64 -10.68 2.05 3.10
C GLY A 64 -10.80 1.31 1.77
N ALA A 65 -10.12 0.16 1.64
CA ALA A 65 -10.25 -0.69 0.45
C ALA A 65 -11.65 -1.32 0.31
N ALA A 66 -12.30 -1.68 1.40
CA ALA A 66 -13.68 -2.17 1.38
C ALA A 66 -14.67 -1.11 0.85
N GLY A 67 -14.33 0.19 0.96
CA GLY A 67 -15.11 1.29 0.41
C GLY A 67 -15.39 1.15 -1.09
N PHE A 68 -14.42 0.67 -1.86
CA PHE A 68 -14.57 0.46 -3.32
C PHE A 68 -15.70 -0.53 -3.66
N MET A 69 -15.95 -1.51 -2.80
CA MET A 69 -17.02 -2.50 -2.99
C MET A 69 -18.42 -1.90 -2.82
N ALA A 70 -18.54 -0.87 -1.99
CA ALA A 70 -19.78 -0.13 -1.73
C ALA A 70 -19.94 1.08 -2.67
N GLY A 71 -18.92 1.37 -3.46
CA GLY A 71 -18.85 2.51 -4.38
C GLY A 71 -19.37 2.22 -5.80
N PRO A 72 -19.13 3.14 -6.75
CA PRO A 72 -19.59 3.03 -8.14
C PRO A 72 -18.97 1.87 -8.94
N LEU A 73 -17.93 1.22 -8.44
CA LEU A 73 -17.34 0.01 -9.03
C LEU A 73 -18.14 -1.27 -8.69
N GLY A 74 -18.99 -1.20 -7.65
CA GLY A 74 -19.76 -2.34 -7.17
C GLY A 74 -18.90 -3.45 -6.56
N PRO A 75 -19.54 -4.57 -6.14
CA PRO A 75 -18.89 -5.55 -5.26
C PRO A 75 -17.81 -6.40 -5.92
N ILE A 76 -17.87 -6.60 -7.25
CA ILE A 76 -16.91 -7.46 -7.97
C ILE A 76 -15.67 -6.64 -8.36
N VAL A 77 -15.85 -5.57 -9.15
CA VAL A 77 -14.74 -4.74 -9.60
C VAL A 77 -14.14 -3.95 -8.43
N GLY A 78 -14.97 -3.48 -7.50
CA GLY A 78 -14.50 -2.77 -6.31
C GLY A 78 -13.61 -3.63 -5.41
N GLU A 79 -13.90 -4.93 -5.27
CA GLU A 79 -13.04 -5.87 -4.53
C GLU A 79 -11.66 -6.00 -5.21
N ILE A 80 -11.63 -6.21 -6.53
CA ILE A 80 -10.37 -6.30 -7.30
C ILE A 80 -9.56 -5.01 -7.15
N VAL A 81 -10.18 -3.86 -7.39
CA VAL A 81 -9.51 -2.55 -7.27
C VAL A 81 -9.02 -2.31 -5.85
N GLY A 82 -9.80 -2.65 -4.83
CA GLY A 82 -9.39 -2.52 -3.43
C GLY A 82 -8.15 -3.34 -3.09
N GLN A 83 -8.06 -4.57 -3.59
CA GLN A 83 -6.85 -5.39 -3.45
C GLN A 83 -5.65 -4.77 -4.16
N LEU A 84 -5.82 -4.33 -5.42
CA LEU A 84 -4.76 -3.70 -6.20
C LEU A 84 -4.23 -2.42 -5.55
N VAL A 85 -5.11 -1.61 -4.94
CA VAL A 85 -4.73 -0.43 -4.16
C VAL A 85 -3.88 -0.80 -2.95
N ILE A 86 -4.26 -1.84 -2.19
CA ILE A 86 -3.47 -2.32 -1.04
C ILE A 86 -2.08 -2.78 -1.49
N TYR A 87 -2.01 -3.60 -2.53
CA TYR A 87 -0.74 -4.13 -3.05
C TYR A 87 0.15 -3.01 -3.58
N ALA A 88 -0.39 -2.08 -4.38
CA ALA A 88 0.36 -0.97 -4.95
C ALA A 88 0.96 -0.08 -3.84
N ALA A 89 0.14 0.31 -2.86
CA ALA A 89 0.60 1.13 -1.75
C ALA A 89 1.67 0.42 -0.91
N THR A 90 1.45 -0.85 -0.59
CA THR A 90 2.37 -1.63 0.23
C THR A 90 3.69 -1.88 -0.50
N ASN A 91 3.65 -2.10 -1.81
CA ASN A 91 4.84 -2.24 -2.64
C ASN A 91 5.69 -0.95 -2.64
N ALA A 92 5.05 0.21 -2.78
CA ALA A 92 5.74 1.51 -2.72
C ALA A 92 6.46 1.70 -1.37
N LEU A 93 5.76 1.42 -0.26
CA LEU A 93 6.35 1.50 1.09
C LEU A 93 7.48 0.49 1.30
N THR A 94 7.33 -0.72 0.77
CA THR A 94 8.38 -1.75 0.86
C THR A 94 9.65 -1.31 0.14
N GLN A 95 9.53 -0.69 -1.04
CA GLN A 95 10.67 -0.14 -1.76
C GLN A 95 11.35 0.98 -0.98
N VAL A 96 10.58 1.93 -0.43
CA VAL A 96 11.13 3.00 0.42
C VAL A 96 11.84 2.40 1.64
N ALA A 97 11.19 1.48 2.37
CA ALA A 97 11.76 0.88 3.56
C ALA A 97 13.08 0.14 3.30
N LYS A 98 13.18 -0.55 2.15
CA LYS A 98 14.43 -1.19 1.70
C LYS A 98 15.53 -0.17 1.44
N LYS A 99 15.22 0.93 0.74
CA LYS A 99 16.20 2.01 0.48
C LYS A 99 16.70 2.69 1.75
N LEU A 100 15.83 2.78 2.76
CA LEU A 100 16.17 3.32 4.08
C LEU A 100 16.85 2.30 5.01
N ASN A 101 17.08 1.07 4.55
CA ASN A 101 17.60 -0.05 5.34
C ASN A 101 16.78 -0.33 6.61
N LEU A 102 15.46 -0.09 6.56
CA LEU A 102 14.54 -0.47 7.64
C LEU A 102 14.19 -1.95 7.61
N ILE A 103 14.32 -2.58 6.45
CA ILE A 103 14.10 -4.01 6.19
C ILE A 103 15.11 -4.50 5.13
N SER A 104 15.33 -5.81 5.03
CA SER A 104 16.20 -6.42 4.02
C SER A 104 15.58 -6.35 2.62
N VAL A 105 16.44 -6.42 1.60
CA VAL A 105 16.07 -6.41 0.18
C VAL A 105 15.14 -7.55 -0.22
N ASP A 106 15.20 -8.68 0.50
CA ASP A 106 14.40 -9.87 0.22
C ASP A 106 13.08 -9.91 1.02
N ASP A 107 12.92 -9.04 2.02
CA ASP A 107 11.71 -9.04 2.85
C ASP A 107 10.47 -8.67 2.03
N LYS A 108 9.37 -9.38 2.29
CA LYS A 108 8.04 -9.07 1.75
C LYS A 108 7.10 -8.55 2.83
N ALA A 109 6.21 -7.64 2.46
CA ALA A 109 5.30 -7.03 3.42
C ALA A 109 4.36 -8.03 4.10
N GLU A 110 3.92 -9.08 3.40
CA GLU A 110 3.12 -10.14 4.00
C GLU A 110 3.90 -10.91 5.08
N GLU A 111 5.21 -11.12 4.91
CA GLU A 111 6.04 -11.78 5.91
C GLU A 111 6.21 -10.88 7.15
N ILE A 112 6.38 -9.57 6.95
CA ILE A 112 6.38 -8.57 8.03
C ILE A 112 5.07 -8.62 8.82
N GLY A 113 3.93 -8.61 8.11
CA GLY A 113 2.61 -8.71 8.74
C GLY A 113 2.42 -9.99 9.53
N TYR A 114 2.89 -11.13 8.98
CA TYR A 114 2.85 -12.42 9.66
C TYR A 114 3.63 -12.39 10.97
N ARG A 115 4.88 -11.91 10.93
CA ARG A 115 5.75 -11.80 12.12
C ARG A 115 5.14 -10.93 13.21
N LEU A 116 4.53 -9.82 12.82
CA LEU A 116 3.85 -8.92 13.76
C LEU A 116 2.61 -9.57 14.38
N GLU A 117 1.88 -10.42 13.64
CA GLU A 117 0.76 -11.17 14.23
C GLU A 117 1.28 -12.22 15.21
N VAL A 118 2.36 -12.93 14.89
CA VAL A 118 2.98 -13.88 15.82
C VAL A 118 3.43 -13.14 17.08
N ALA A 119 4.15 -12.03 16.94
CA ALA A 119 4.59 -11.20 18.06
C ALA A 119 3.43 -10.74 18.96
N SER A 120 2.26 -10.45 18.39
CA SER A 120 1.07 -10.07 19.17
C SER A 120 0.59 -11.15 20.15
N GLN A 121 0.97 -12.41 19.92
CA GLN A 121 0.60 -13.56 20.74
C GLN A 121 1.64 -13.86 21.83
N HIS A 122 2.79 -13.18 21.80
CA HIS A 122 3.91 -13.36 22.70
C HIS A 122 4.13 -12.10 23.55
N ASN A 123 3.35 -11.95 24.63
CA ASN A 123 3.45 -10.79 25.53
C ASN A 123 4.80 -10.70 26.26
N GLU A 124 5.56 -11.78 26.30
CA GLU A 124 6.90 -11.87 26.88
C GLU A 124 8.02 -11.36 25.95
N TRP A 125 7.72 -11.15 24.66
CA TRP A 125 8.69 -10.62 23.71
C TRP A 125 8.87 -9.11 23.89
N LYS A 126 10.05 -8.62 23.51
CA LYS A 126 10.30 -7.18 23.46
C LYS A 126 9.32 -6.50 22.51
N CYS A 127 8.79 -5.36 22.92
CA CYS A 127 7.93 -4.53 22.10
C CYS A 127 8.76 -3.54 21.28
N ARG A 128 8.13 -2.85 20.32
CA ARG A 128 8.82 -1.87 19.47
C ARG A 128 9.48 -0.76 20.30
N GLU A 129 8.87 -0.39 21.42
CA GLU A 129 9.36 0.68 22.30
C GLU A 129 10.69 0.34 22.99
N ASP A 130 11.06 -0.95 23.02
CA ASP A 130 12.35 -1.42 23.56
C ASP A 130 13.54 -1.18 22.59
N PHE A 131 13.27 -0.67 21.39
CA PHE A 131 14.26 -0.47 20.33
C PHE A 131 14.33 1.00 19.90
N ALA A 132 15.51 1.43 19.45
CA ALA A 132 15.73 2.81 19.04
C ALA A 132 15.03 3.13 17.72
N THR A 133 14.98 2.15 16.81
CA THR A 133 14.37 2.29 15.49
C THR A 133 13.43 1.14 15.17
N PHE A 134 12.52 1.37 14.22
CA PHE A 134 11.71 0.29 13.64
C PHE A 134 12.56 -0.83 13.02
N GLY A 135 13.69 -0.50 12.38
CA GLY A 135 14.56 -1.50 11.76
C GLY A 135 15.13 -2.49 12.77
N GLU A 136 15.64 -2.00 13.89
CA GLU A 136 16.14 -2.86 14.99
C GLU A 136 15.04 -3.78 15.55
N TYR A 137 13.82 -3.25 15.71
CA TYR A 137 12.68 -4.04 16.15
C TYR A 137 12.32 -5.13 15.12
N TYR A 138 12.33 -4.81 13.82
CA TYR A 138 12.03 -5.79 12.79
C TYR A 138 13.11 -6.87 12.69
N ASP A 139 14.39 -6.52 12.82
CA ASP A 139 15.49 -7.50 12.88
C ASP A 139 15.31 -8.46 14.06
N TYR A 140 14.89 -7.95 15.23
CA TYR A 140 14.52 -8.80 16.35
C TYR A 140 13.37 -9.75 16.00
N LEU A 141 12.28 -9.26 15.39
CA LEU A 141 11.16 -10.11 14.98
C LEU A 141 11.58 -11.18 13.97
N ARG A 142 12.50 -10.86 13.05
CA ARG A 142 13.05 -11.82 12.09
C ARG A 142 13.84 -12.94 12.77
N GLN A 143 14.54 -12.64 13.86
CA GLN A 143 15.23 -13.66 14.66
C GLN A 143 14.25 -14.52 15.46
N GLN A 144 13.15 -13.95 15.98
CA GLN A 144 12.13 -14.71 16.71
C GLN A 144 11.28 -15.59 15.79
N VAL A 145 11.01 -15.11 14.58
CA VAL A 145 10.22 -15.80 13.54
C VAL A 145 11.04 -15.82 12.25
N PRO A 146 12.04 -16.70 12.15
CA PRO A 146 12.87 -16.79 10.95
C PRO A 146 12.09 -17.41 9.77
N ASP A 147 12.59 -17.23 8.55
CA ASP A 147 11.84 -17.41 7.29
C ASP A 147 11.27 -18.83 7.13
N GLU A 148 11.97 -19.81 7.67
CA GLU A 148 11.69 -21.25 7.62
C GLU A 148 10.53 -21.66 8.55
N THR A 149 10.22 -20.80 9.53
CA THR A 149 9.14 -21.02 10.50
C THR A 149 7.81 -20.41 10.04
N ILE A 150 7.82 -19.62 8.97
CA ILE A 150 6.59 -19.05 8.41
C ILE A 150 5.74 -20.18 7.83
N ASP A 151 4.50 -20.28 8.31
CA ASP A 151 3.50 -21.19 7.72
C ASP A 151 3.08 -20.67 6.34
N PRO A 152 3.48 -21.34 5.24
CA PRO A 152 3.18 -20.86 3.89
C PRO A 152 1.69 -20.95 3.56
N THR A 153 0.96 -21.90 4.16
CA THR A 153 -0.49 -22.06 3.92
C THR A 153 -1.24 -20.90 4.55
N LYS A 154 -0.92 -20.59 5.81
CA LYS A 154 -1.54 -19.47 6.52
C LYS A 154 -1.18 -18.13 5.88
N LEU A 155 0.09 -17.94 5.50
CA LEU A 155 0.54 -16.74 4.81
C LEU A 155 -0.23 -16.55 3.49
N HIS A 156 -0.42 -17.62 2.72
CA HIS A 156 -1.18 -17.58 1.47
C HIS A 156 -2.68 -17.27 1.71
N ASP A 157 -3.31 -17.96 2.67
CA ASP A 157 -4.75 -17.83 2.92
C ASP A 157 -5.18 -16.45 3.45
N ASP A 158 -4.27 -15.76 4.15
CA ASP A 158 -4.50 -14.44 4.77
C ASP A 158 -3.61 -13.34 4.20
N ARG A 159 -3.07 -13.57 3.00
CA ARG A 159 -2.04 -12.73 2.41
C ARG A 159 -2.37 -11.25 2.39
N LEU A 160 -3.60 -10.89 1.98
CA LEU A 160 -4.01 -9.49 1.90
C LEU A 160 -4.03 -8.81 3.28
N TYR A 161 -4.44 -9.55 4.31
CA TYR A 161 -4.43 -9.06 5.68
C TYR A 161 -3.01 -8.83 6.18
N TYR A 162 -2.11 -9.79 5.95
CA TYR A 162 -0.71 -9.61 6.31
C TYR A 162 -0.04 -8.50 5.49
N THR A 163 -0.37 -8.37 4.22
CA THR A 163 0.11 -7.27 3.36
C THR A 163 -0.32 -5.92 3.93
N ALA A 164 -1.59 -5.76 4.30
CA ALA A 164 -2.09 -4.53 4.90
C ALA A 164 -1.45 -4.22 6.27
N MET A 165 -1.21 -5.25 7.08
CA MET A 165 -0.55 -5.14 8.38
C MET A 165 0.91 -4.74 8.25
N GLY A 166 1.67 -5.40 7.36
CA GLY A 166 3.04 -5.05 7.03
C GLY A 166 3.14 -3.65 6.41
N GLY A 167 2.28 -3.31 5.45
CA GLY A 167 2.23 -1.99 4.86
C GLY A 167 2.00 -0.88 5.88
N ASN A 168 1.08 -1.07 6.83
CA ASN A 168 0.88 -0.09 7.90
C ASN A 168 2.06 -0.02 8.90
N ALA A 169 2.74 -1.13 9.18
CA ALA A 169 3.95 -1.13 9.99
C ALA A 169 5.09 -0.36 9.32
N LEU A 170 5.30 -0.61 8.02
CA LEU A 170 6.27 0.13 7.20
C LEU A 170 5.95 1.61 7.13
N ARG A 171 4.68 1.99 6.97
CA ARG A 171 4.24 3.39 7.04
C ARG A 171 4.70 4.06 8.32
N LEU A 172 4.53 3.40 9.47
CA LEU A 172 4.94 3.94 10.76
C LEU A 172 6.46 4.02 10.91
N GLY A 173 7.20 3.00 10.46
CA GLY A 173 8.66 3.01 10.47
C GLY A 173 9.26 4.10 9.57
N ILE A 174 8.68 4.32 8.39
CA ILE A 174 9.08 5.39 7.46
C ILE A 174 8.74 6.77 8.04
N ALA A 175 7.54 6.93 8.62
CA ALA A 175 7.12 8.15 9.30
C ALA A 175 8.08 8.53 10.44
N GLU A 176 8.50 7.54 11.22
CA GLU A 176 9.51 7.71 12.26
C GLU A 176 10.85 8.18 11.69
N HIS A 177 11.35 7.53 10.62
CA HIS A 177 12.62 7.86 9.98
C HIS A 177 12.65 9.31 9.45
N TYR A 178 11.59 9.76 8.79
CA TYR A 178 11.50 11.12 8.26
C TYR A 178 11.05 12.17 9.28
N HIS A 179 10.78 11.76 10.52
CA HIS A 179 10.18 12.61 11.55
C HIS A 179 8.93 13.35 11.07
N MET A 180 8.11 12.68 10.26
CA MET A 180 6.90 13.25 9.65
C MET A 180 5.68 12.36 9.89
N ASP A 181 4.50 12.96 9.92
CA ASP A 181 3.27 12.16 9.94
C ASP A 181 2.91 11.68 8.53
N ILE A 182 2.51 10.42 8.43
CA ILE A 182 1.94 9.82 7.22
C ILE A 182 0.54 9.34 7.60
N PRO A 183 -0.52 10.10 7.29
CA PRO A 183 -1.89 9.71 7.62
C PRO A 183 -2.24 8.33 7.06
N ILE A 184 -3.00 7.53 7.80
CA ILE A 184 -3.32 6.14 7.40
C ILE A 184 -4.11 6.08 6.08
N ASP A 185 -4.95 7.07 5.83
CA ASP A 185 -5.72 7.20 4.60
C ASP A 185 -4.85 7.60 3.40
N MET A 186 -3.65 8.15 3.63
CA MET A 186 -2.66 8.33 2.56
C MET A 186 -2.26 7.00 1.93
N LEU A 187 -2.36 5.85 2.64
CA LEU A 187 -2.07 4.55 2.02
C LEU A 187 -3.01 4.24 0.86
N ILE A 188 -4.29 4.60 0.99
CA ILE A 188 -5.26 4.46 -0.10
C ILE A 188 -4.86 5.37 -1.26
N GLU A 189 -4.46 6.61 -0.99
CA GLU A 189 -4.05 7.56 -2.04
C GLU A 189 -2.76 7.15 -2.76
N ILE A 190 -1.77 6.58 -2.06
CA ILE A 190 -0.54 6.03 -2.67
C ILE A 190 -0.92 4.93 -3.65
N GLY A 191 -1.81 4.01 -3.24
CA GLY A 191 -2.29 2.93 -4.10
C GLY A 191 -3.10 3.47 -5.29
N ARG A 192 -4.06 4.36 -5.06
CA ARG A 192 -4.88 5.00 -6.12
C ARG A 192 -4.01 5.68 -7.17
N CYS A 193 -2.99 6.42 -6.74
CA CYS A 193 -2.08 7.12 -7.65
C CYS A 193 -1.04 6.21 -8.32
N HIS A 194 -0.98 4.94 -7.93
CA HIS A 194 0.03 3.98 -8.36
C HIS A 194 1.45 4.57 -8.23
N LEU A 195 1.74 5.19 -7.09
CA LEU A 195 3.06 5.76 -6.83
C LEU A 195 4.08 4.63 -6.64
N ASP A 196 5.18 4.69 -7.37
CA ASP A 196 6.35 3.86 -7.13
C ASP A 196 7.13 4.34 -5.89
N GLY A 197 8.07 3.52 -5.41
CA GLY A 197 8.84 3.83 -4.21
C GLY A 197 9.73 5.06 -4.36
N ASP A 198 10.24 5.33 -5.56
CA ASP A 198 11.17 6.43 -5.85
C ASP A 198 10.44 7.76 -5.81
N SER A 199 9.29 7.82 -6.49
CA SER A 199 8.36 8.95 -6.46
C SER A 199 7.88 9.24 -5.04
N LEU A 200 7.49 8.19 -4.30
CA LEU A 200 7.05 8.35 -2.92
C LEU A 200 8.16 8.90 -2.03
N GLN A 201 9.39 8.36 -2.15
CA GLN A 201 10.55 8.82 -1.40
C GLN A 201 10.86 10.30 -1.69
N GLU A 202 10.98 10.69 -2.95
CA GLU A 202 11.31 12.07 -3.32
C GLU A 202 10.25 13.06 -2.83
N ILE A 203 8.97 12.69 -2.91
CA ILE A 203 7.88 13.51 -2.35
C ILE A 203 8.02 13.65 -0.83
N MET A 204 8.31 12.56 -0.10
CA MET A 204 8.51 12.59 1.35
C MET A 204 9.71 13.44 1.76
N GLU A 205 10.85 13.28 1.09
CA GLU A 205 12.05 14.08 1.33
C GLU A 205 11.77 15.57 1.09
N ARG A 206 11.14 15.90 -0.04
CA ARG A 206 10.78 17.28 -0.38
C ARG A 206 9.82 17.87 0.66
N PHE A 207 8.82 17.12 1.07
CA PHE A 207 7.82 17.61 2.03
C PHE A 207 8.42 17.78 3.42
N SER A 208 9.19 16.80 3.90
CA SER A 208 9.88 16.89 5.19
C SER A 208 10.81 18.11 5.23
N ALA A 209 11.62 18.32 4.19
CA ALA A 209 12.52 19.48 4.08
C ALA A 209 11.80 20.84 4.13
N GLU A 210 10.56 20.89 3.65
CA GLU A 210 9.74 22.11 3.58
C GLU A 210 8.78 22.26 4.77
N GLY A 211 8.82 21.32 5.74
CA GLY A 211 7.94 21.32 6.92
C GLY A 211 6.50 20.88 6.62
N TYR A 212 6.27 20.18 5.51
CA TYR A 212 4.99 19.60 5.11
C TYR A 212 4.92 18.12 5.49
N ASN A 213 3.70 17.60 5.65
CA ASN A 213 3.43 16.17 5.82
C ASN A 213 2.63 15.63 4.62
N LEU A 214 2.50 14.31 4.48
CA LEU A 214 1.76 13.73 3.36
C LEU A 214 0.24 13.99 3.43
N GLY A 215 -0.28 14.50 4.55
CA GLY A 215 -1.65 15.03 4.61
C GLY A 215 -1.87 16.19 3.64
N LYS A 216 -0.88 17.07 3.46
CA LYS A 216 -0.96 18.17 2.49
C LYS A 216 -0.96 17.67 1.04
N PHE A 217 -0.26 16.57 0.78
CA PHE A 217 -0.29 15.93 -0.52
C PHE A 217 -1.69 15.35 -0.81
N ARG A 218 -2.29 14.69 0.17
CA ARG A 218 -3.68 14.22 0.09
C ARG A 218 -4.66 15.38 -0.12
N GLU A 219 -4.56 16.47 0.63
CA GLU A 219 -5.41 17.67 0.44
C GLU A 219 -5.30 18.21 -1.00
N TYR A 220 -4.10 18.20 -1.59
CA TYR A 220 -3.90 18.53 -3.00
C TYR A 220 -4.62 17.55 -3.94
N LEU A 221 -4.41 16.25 -3.73
CA LEU A 221 -5.02 15.18 -4.53
C LEU A 221 -6.54 15.28 -4.52
N GLN A 222 -7.15 15.57 -3.36
CA GLN A 222 -8.59 15.69 -3.18
C GLN A 222 -9.15 17.07 -3.56
N GLY A 223 -8.29 18.09 -3.68
CA GLY A 223 -8.67 19.42 -4.17
C GLY A 223 -9.17 20.34 -3.09
N GLU A 224 -8.75 20.06 -1.87
CA GLU A 224 -9.05 20.81 -0.66
C GLU A 224 -8.17 22.06 -0.57
N LEU A 225 -6.97 22.02 -1.16
CA LEU A 225 -6.07 23.18 -1.25
C LEU A 225 -6.53 24.23 -2.27
N LYS A 226 -6.29 25.50 -1.94
CA LYS A 226 -6.64 26.66 -2.77
C LYS A 226 -5.48 27.66 -2.88
N GLY A 227 -5.56 28.54 -3.89
CA GLY A 227 -4.66 29.67 -4.05
C GLY A 227 -3.17 29.30 -4.06
N ILE A 228 -2.37 30.12 -3.37
CA ILE A 228 -0.90 30.00 -3.33
C ILE A 228 -0.47 28.66 -2.71
N GLU A 229 -1.17 28.19 -1.68
CA GLU A 229 -0.82 26.92 -1.02
C GLU A 229 -0.96 25.74 -1.98
N ARG A 230 -2.05 25.71 -2.77
CA ARG A 230 -2.22 24.69 -3.82
C ARG A 230 -1.05 24.73 -4.82
N SER A 231 -0.71 25.91 -5.34
CA SER A 231 0.36 26.06 -6.33
C SER A 231 1.72 25.62 -5.78
N LYS A 232 2.00 25.93 -4.52
CA LYS A 232 3.24 25.55 -3.84
C LYS A 232 3.34 24.03 -3.66
N VAL A 233 2.27 23.39 -3.19
CA VAL A 233 2.22 21.92 -3.04
C VAL A 233 2.31 21.23 -4.40
N GLU A 234 1.60 21.73 -5.41
CA GLU A 234 1.67 21.24 -6.80
C GLU A 234 3.12 21.31 -7.34
N GLN A 235 3.80 22.43 -7.12
CA GLN A 235 5.21 22.61 -7.49
C GLN A 235 6.13 21.61 -6.79
N TYR A 236 5.97 21.38 -5.48
CA TYR A 236 6.81 20.43 -4.75
C TYR A 236 6.65 18.99 -5.24
N ILE A 237 5.43 18.58 -5.57
CA ILE A 237 5.18 17.27 -6.16
C ILE A 237 5.81 17.21 -7.56
N ALA A 238 5.61 18.25 -8.37
CA ALA A 238 6.16 18.33 -9.72
C ALA A 238 7.69 18.22 -9.74
N GLU A 239 8.38 18.97 -8.88
CA GLU A 239 9.84 18.94 -8.73
C GLU A 239 10.33 17.56 -8.26
N SER A 240 9.61 16.92 -7.34
CA SER A 240 9.93 15.58 -6.86
C SER A 240 9.83 14.54 -7.99
N LEU A 241 8.73 14.58 -8.75
CA LEU A 241 8.52 13.69 -9.89
C LEU A 241 9.56 13.92 -11.00
N MET A 242 10.00 15.16 -11.24
CA MET A 242 11.04 15.45 -12.22
C MET A 242 12.41 14.87 -11.86
N LYS A 243 12.70 14.65 -10.58
CA LYS A 243 13.95 13.96 -10.18
C LYS A 243 13.92 12.48 -10.54
N VAL A 244 12.74 11.85 -10.40
CA VAL A 244 12.52 10.43 -10.74
C VAL A 244 12.40 10.25 -12.25
N TYR A 245 11.76 11.19 -12.92
CA TYR A 245 11.48 11.18 -14.35
C TYR A 245 12.06 12.43 -15.04
N PRO A 246 13.39 12.57 -15.13
CA PRO A 246 14.05 13.75 -15.70
C PRO A 246 13.74 13.97 -17.19
N GLU A 247 13.27 12.93 -17.88
CA GLU A 247 12.89 12.96 -19.28
C GLU A 247 11.47 13.49 -19.53
N TYR A 248 10.66 13.69 -18.49
CA TYR A 248 9.28 14.16 -18.65
C TYR A 248 9.25 15.58 -19.21
N SER A 249 8.47 15.76 -20.27
CA SER A 249 8.08 17.09 -20.74
C SER A 249 7.13 17.77 -19.74
N PRO A 250 7.00 19.11 -19.79
CA PRO A 250 6.02 19.83 -18.96
C PRO A 250 4.58 19.32 -19.15
N GLU A 251 4.23 18.89 -20.36
CA GLU A 251 2.91 18.32 -20.64
C GLU A 251 2.76 16.94 -19.99
N GLN A 252 3.77 16.07 -20.06
CA GLN A 252 3.75 14.75 -19.41
C GLN A 252 3.63 14.87 -17.90
N LEU A 253 4.35 15.81 -17.28
CA LEU A 253 4.26 16.09 -15.85
C LEU A 253 2.87 16.60 -15.46
N THR A 254 2.32 17.54 -16.22
CA THR A 254 0.96 18.06 -16.02
C THR A 254 -0.08 16.93 -16.14
N ASN A 255 0.11 16.04 -17.12
CA ASN A 255 -0.75 14.87 -17.30
C ASN A 255 -0.66 13.90 -16.13
N LYS A 256 0.55 13.64 -15.60
CA LYS A 256 0.75 12.78 -14.44
C LYS A 256 0.07 13.35 -13.19
N LEU A 257 0.24 14.65 -12.92
CA LEU A 257 -0.42 15.32 -11.79
C LEU A 257 -1.95 15.27 -11.90
N ARG A 258 -2.48 15.44 -13.11
CA ARG A 258 -3.91 15.31 -13.38
C ARG A 258 -4.42 13.88 -13.20
N GLU A 259 -3.66 12.89 -13.68
CA GLU A 259 -3.96 11.46 -13.50
C GLU A 259 -4.07 11.12 -12.01
N MET A 260 -3.09 11.53 -11.20
CA MET A 260 -3.09 11.29 -9.75
C MET A 260 -4.32 11.92 -9.07
N ARG A 261 -4.69 13.15 -9.44
CA ARG A 261 -5.90 13.81 -8.92
C ARG A 261 -7.19 13.13 -9.35
N ASN A 262 -7.27 12.67 -10.59
CA ASN A 262 -8.43 11.94 -11.09
C ASN A 262 -8.55 10.59 -10.37
N ALA A 263 -7.45 9.86 -10.20
CA ALA A 263 -7.40 8.61 -9.47
C ALA A 263 -7.88 8.77 -8.03
N SER A 264 -7.50 9.86 -7.35
CA SER A 264 -7.95 10.18 -5.99
C SER A 264 -9.47 10.46 -5.88
N ARG A 265 -10.09 11.03 -6.93
CA ARG A 265 -11.47 11.55 -6.86
C ARG A 265 -12.52 10.71 -7.58
N ASP A 266 -12.10 9.88 -8.53
CA ASP A 266 -13.00 9.07 -9.36
C ASP A 266 -12.56 7.62 -9.34
N GLU A 267 -13.34 6.77 -8.66
CA GLU A 267 -13.06 5.33 -8.59
C GLU A 267 -13.18 4.64 -9.97
N ARG A 268 -14.03 5.14 -10.87
CA ARG A 268 -14.13 4.59 -12.24
C ARG A 268 -12.88 4.88 -13.06
N PHE A 269 -12.15 5.93 -12.71
CA PHE A 269 -10.85 6.22 -13.31
C PHE A 269 -9.81 5.14 -12.94
N LEU A 270 -9.93 4.54 -11.75
CA LEU A 270 -9.05 3.43 -11.34
C LEU A 270 -9.24 2.21 -12.23
N GLU A 271 -10.49 1.80 -12.49
CA GLU A 271 -10.79 0.68 -13.39
C GLU A 271 -10.40 0.99 -14.84
N SER A 272 -10.80 2.15 -15.35
CA SER A 272 -10.68 2.46 -16.79
C SER A 272 -9.30 2.95 -17.22
N THR A 273 -8.43 3.34 -16.28
CA THR A 273 -7.12 3.91 -16.59
C THR A 273 -6.00 3.27 -15.78
N ILE A 274 -6.02 3.40 -14.45
CA ILE A 274 -4.88 3.01 -13.60
C ILE A 274 -4.65 1.49 -13.61
N TYR A 275 -5.71 0.72 -13.38
CA TYR A 275 -5.66 -0.74 -13.26
C TYR A 275 -6.26 -1.47 -14.45
N LYS A 276 -6.55 -0.74 -15.54
CA LYS A 276 -7.24 -1.29 -16.72
C LYS A 276 -6.61 -2.58 -17.22
N GLN A 277 -5.30 -2.56 -17.47
CA GLN A 277 -4.59 -3.72 -18.05
C GLN A 277 -4.64 -4.93 -17.13
N VAL A 278 -4.49 -4.73 -15.82
CA VAL A 278 -4.55 -5.82 -14.82
C VAL A 278 -5.96 -6.40 -14.77
N ILE A 279 -6.99 -5.56 -14.72
CA ILE A 279 -8.39 -5.99 -14.69
C ILE A 279 -8.78 -6.73 -15.98
N GLU A 280 -8.34 -6.24 -17.15
CA GLU A 280 -8.57 -6.90 -18.44
C GLU A 280 -7.90 -8.28 -18.48
N SER A 281 -6.64 -8.39 -18.02
CA SER A 281 -5.93 -9.68 -17.95
C SER A 281 -6.63 -10.69 -17.04
N ILE A 282 -7.16 -10.25 -15.90
CA ILE A 282 -7.92 -11.09 -14.99
C ILE A 282 -9.22 -11.56 -15.66
N ARG A 283 -9.92 -10.68 -16.39
CA ARG A 283 -11.15 -11.03 -17.11
C ARG A 283 -10.89 -12.06 -18.21
N GLU A 284 -9.82 -11.89 -18.98
CA GLU A 284 -9.44 -12.80 -20.06
C GLU A 284 -9.11 -14.22 -19.56
N GLN A 285 -8.38 -14.33 -18.44
CA GLN A 285 -8.06 -15.62 -17.83
C GLN A 285 -9.30 -16.37 -17.36
N ASN A 286 -10.24 -15.68 -16.69
CA ASN A 286 -11.46 -16.31 -16.20
C ASN A 286 -12.36 -16.82 -17.33
N ASN A 287 -12.49 -16.05 -18.43
CA ASN A 287 -13.23 -16.49 -19.61
C ASN A 287 -12.60 -17.74 -20.26
N THR A 288 -11.28 -17.87 -20.20
CA THR A 288 -10.56 -19.03 -20.76
C THR A 288 -10.81 -20.29 -19.93
N VAL A 289 -10.82 -20.18 -18.59
CA VAL A 289 -11.11 -21.28 -17.66
C VAL A 289 -12.56 -21.75 -17.82
N ASP A 290 -13.51 -20.84 -17.97
CA ASP A 290 -14.93 -21.20 -18.19
C ASP A 290 -15.13 -21.94 -19.52
N SER A 291 -14.41 -21.55 -20.58
CA SER A 291 -14.48 -22.20 -21.90
C SER A 291 -13.84 -23.60 -21.97
N LEU A 292 -12.93 -23.93 -21.04
CA LEU A 292 -12.31 -25.26 -20.94
C LEU A 292 -13.12 -26.23 -20.09
N ASN A 293 -14.04 -25.72 -19.27
CA ASN A 293 -14.92 -26.49 -18.39
C ASN A 293 -16.35 -26.65 -18.95
N SER A 294 -16.64 -26.04 -20.11
CA SER A 294 -17.90 -26.16 -20.86
C SER A 294 -17.79 -27.14 -22.02
#